data_AF-A0A059C6T1-F1
#
_entry.id   AF-A0A059C6T1-F1
#
_cell.length_a   1.000
_cell.length_b   1.000
_cell.length_c   1.000
_cell.angle_alpha   90.00
_cell.angle_beta   90.00
_cell.angle_gamma   90.00
#
_symmetry.space_group_name_H-M   'P 1'
#
loop_
_entity.id
_entity.type
_entity.pdbx_description
1 polymer ?
#
loop_
_entity_poly.entity_id
_entity_poly.type
_entity_poly.pdbx_seq_one_letter_code
_entity_poly.pdbx_strand_id
1 'polypeptide(L)'
;MVLVFSVGHISGAHFNPAVTIAFATCKRFPWKQVPPYILAQVLGSTLANGTLRLLFTGKLNHFLGTQPAGSDGQAFVFEFIITFYLMFIISGVATDNRAVSSNFFLLITC
;
A
#
# COMPACT_ATOMS: atom_id res chain seq x y z
N MET A 1 3.93 6.23 -6.48
CA MET A 1 4.41 7.50 -5.87
C MET A 1 3.47 8.67 -6.11
N VAL A 2 2.94 8.89 -7.31
CA VAL A 2 1.97 10.00 -7.58
C VAL A 2 0.86 10.10 -6.54
N LEU A 3 0.19 8.99 -6.19
CA LEU A 3 -0.88 9.04 -5.19
C LEU A 3 -0.39 9.36 -3.77
N VAL A 4 0.78 8.85 -3.36
CA VAL A 4 1.37 9.15 -2.04
C VAL A 4 1.66 10.64 -1.93
N PHE A 5 2.10 11.26 -3.02
CA PHE A 5 2.31 12.70 -3.12
C PHE A 5 1.02 13.51 -3.09
N SER A 6 -0.01 13.07 -3.82
CA SER A 6 -1.26 13.80 -3.89
C SER A 6 -2.09 13.74 -2.60
N VAL A 7 -2.15 12.58 -1.93
CA VAL A 7 -3.06 12.38 -0.77
C VAL A 7 -2.36 11.94 0.51
N GLY A 8 -1.03 11.83 0.52
CA GLY A 8 -0.27 11.43 1.72
C GLY A 8 -0.46 12.37 2.90
N HIS A 9 -0.57 13.68 2.65
CA HIS A 9 -0.83 14.67 3.70
C HIS A 9 -2.27 14.61 4.25
N ILE A 10 -3.20 13.99 3.53
CA ILE A 10 -4.61 13.86 3.94
C ILE A 10 -4.83 12.57 4.74
N SER A 11 -4.38 11.43 4.20
CA SER A 11 -4.73 10.10 4.73
C SER A 11 -3.55 9.29 5.24
N GLY A 12 -2.32 9.78 5.12
CA GLY A 12 -1.10 8.99 5.31
C GLY A 12 -0.79 8.04 4.16
N ALA A 13 -1.68 7.95 3.15
CA ALA A 13 -1.48 7.19 1.92
C ALA A 13 -1.02 5.72 2.13
N HIS A 14 -1.67 4.98 3.04
CA HIS A 14 -1.22 3.62 3.33
C HIS A 14 -1.37 2.67 2.12
N PHE A 15 -2.47 2.81 1.36
CA PHE A 15 -2.82 2.02 0.15
C PHE A 15 -2.66 0.48 0.23
N ASN A 16 -2.37 -0.05 1.42
CA ASN A 16 -2.11 -1.45 1.69
C ASN A 16 -2.65 -1.79 3.10
N PRO A 17 -3.51 -2.81 3.22
CA PRO A 17 -4.03 -3.26 4.51
C PRO A 17 -2.92 -3.65 5.51
N ALA A 18 -1.85 -4.31 5.07
CA ALA A 18 -0.73 -4.70 5.93
C ALA A 18 -0.04 -3.47 6.54
N VAL A 19 0.12 -2.40 5.74
CA VAL A 19 0.68 -1.12 6.22
C VAL A 19 -0.27 -0.48 7.23
N THR A 20 -1.58 -0.43 6.95
CA THR A 20 -2.57 0.10 7.88
C THR A 20 -2.55 -0.62 9.23
N ILE A 21 -2.47 -1.95 9.22
CA ILE A 21 -2.40 -2.78 10.42
C ILE A 21 -1.08 -2.53 11.17
N ALA A 22 0.05 -2.52 10.46
CA ALA A 22 1.35 -2.26 11.07
C ALA A 22 1.38 -0.89 11.78
N PHE A 23 0.87 0.17 11.15
CA PHE A 23 0.76 1.49 11.77
C PHE A 23 -0.16 1.50 12.99
N ALA A 24 -1.25 0.72 12.96
CA ALA A 24 -2.13 0.56 14.12
C ALA A 24 -1.44 -0.17 15.28
N THR A 25 -0.65 -1.21 15.00
CA THR A 25 0.15 -1.92 16.02
C THR A 25 1.22 -1.02 16.64
N CYS A 26 1.84 -0.14 15.86
CA CYS A 26 2.79 0.86 16.34
C CYS A 26 2.12 2.06 17.05
N LYS A 27 0.80 2.02 17.30
CA LYS A 27 0.00 3.11 17.89
C LYS A 27 0.08 4.44 17.13
N ARG A 28 0.45 4.40 15.84
CA ARG A 28 0.49 5.56 14.94
C ARG A 28 -0.81 5.77 14.17
N PHE A 29 -1.72 4.78 14.22
CA PHE A 29 -3.04 4.86 13.61
C PHE A 29 -4.11 4.26 14.55
N PRO A 30 -5.26 4.94 14.76
CA PRO A 30 -6.26 4.47 15.69
C PRO A 30 -6.95 3.19 15.17
N TRP A 31 -6.98 2.14 16.00
CA TRP A 31 -7.59 0.85 15.67
C TRP A 31 -9.05 0.93 15.20
N LYS A 32 -9.82 1.91 15.71
CA LYS A 32 -11.22 2.14 15.30
C LYS A 32 -11.35 2.55 13.82
N GLN A 33 -10.32 3.17 13.25
CA GLN A 33 -10.32 3.60 11.85
C GLN A 33 -9.77 2.53 10.91
N VAL A 34 -9.18 1.45 11.42
CA VAL A 34 -8.60 0.38 10.59
C VAL A 34 -9.64 -0.30 9.70
N PRO A 35 -10.81 -0.76 10.22
CA PRO A 35 -11.82 -1.40 9.37
C PRO A 35 -12.34 -0.53 8.22
N PRO A 36 -12.76 0.73 8.41
CA PRO A 36 -13.22 1.56 7.30
C PRO A 36 -12.10 1.91 6.33
N TYR A 37 -10.85 2.03 6.80
CA TYR A 37 -9.71 2.32 5.93
C TYR A 37 -9.36 1.11 5.03
N ILE A 38 -9.37 -0.10 5.59
CA ILE A 38 -9.18 -1.34 4.80
C ILE A 38 -10.34 -1.53 3.81
N LEU A 39 -11.57 -1.25 4.22
CA LEU A 39 -12.72 -1.33 3.32
C LEU A 39 -12.56 -0.38 2.13
N ALA A 40 -12.15 0.87 2.37
CA ALA A 40 -11.86 1.82 1.29
C ALA A 40 -10.74 1.34 0.36
N GLN A 41 -9.68 0.73 0.90
CA GLN A 41 -8.58 0.15 0.11
C GLN A 41 -9.08 -0.98 -0.81
N VAL A 42 -9.87 -1.91 -0.28
CA VAL A 42 -10.40 -3.07 -1.03
C VAL A 42 -11.43 -2.64 -2.08
N LEU A 43 -12.30 -1.68 -1.76
CA LEU A 43 -13.25 -1.13 -2.73
C LEU A 43 -12.49 -0.38 -3.84
N GLY A 44 -11.50 0.43 -3.50
CA GLY A 44 -10.65 1.13 -4.45
C GLY A 44 -9.92 0.17 -5.41
N SER A 45 -9.31 -0.90 -4.89
CA SER A 45 -8.62 -1.90 -5.73
C SER A 45 -9.58 -2.66 -6.64
N THR A 46 -10.78 -2.98 -6.15
CA THR A 46 -11.81 -3.68 -6.92
C THR A 46 -12.33 -2.80 -8.06
N LEU A 47 -12.62 -1.53 -7.78
CA LEU A 47 -13.06 -0.57 -8.79
C LEU A 47 -11.96 -0.31 -9.83
N ALA A 48 -10.69 -0.15 -9.40
CA ALA A 48 -9.57 0.03 -10.30
C ALA A 48 -9.39 -1.15 -11.28
N ASN A 49 -9.47 -2.38 -10.77
CA ASN A 49 -9.44 -3.58 -11.61
C ASN A 49 -10.66 -3.66 -12.55
N GLY A 50 -11.84 -3.27 -12.07
CA GLY A 50 -13.05 -3.16 -12.89
C GLY A 50 -12.91 -2.16 -14.04
N THR A 51 -12.40 -0.96 -13.75
CA THR A 51 -12.12 0.08 -14.76
C THR A 51 -11.12 -0.41 -15.79
N LEU A 52 -10.05 -1.09 -15.36
CA LEU A 52 -9.05 -1.67 -16.25
C LEU A 52 -9.70 -2.71 -17.19
N ARG A 53 -10.54 -3.59 -16.66
CA ARG A 53 -11.28 -4.57 -17.47
C ARG A 53 -12.20 -3.91 -18.49
N LEU A 54 -12.88 -2.82 -18.11
CA LEU A 54 -13.78 -2.08 -19.02
C LEU A 54 -13.01 -1.40 -20.16
N LEU A 55 -11.88 -0.75 -19.86
CA LEU A 55 -11.07 -0.04 -20.85
C LEU A 55 -10.41 -0.99 -21.86
N PHE A 56 -10.02 -2.19 -21.42
CA PHE A 56 -9.32 -3.19 -22.25
C PHE A 56 -10.20 -4.37 -22.64
N THR A 57 -11.52 -4.16 -22.72
CA THR A 57 -12.52 -5.18 -23.03
C THR A 57 -12.11 -6.01 -24.26
N GLY A 58 -12.02 -7.33 -24.10
CA GLY A 58 -11.74 -8.29 -25.18
C GLY A 58 -10.28 -8.73 -25.36
N LYS A 59 -9.30 -8.04 -24.75
CA LYS A 59 -7.87 -8.42 -24.84
C LYS A 59 -7.30 -9.04 -23.56
N LEU A 60 -7.90 -8.73 -22.41
CA LEU A 60 -7.42 -9.19 -21.09
C LEU A 60 -8.49 -10.08 -20.44
N ASN A 61 -8.44 -11.38 -20.74
CA ASN A 61 -9.23 -12.40 -20.04
C ASN A 61 -8.48 -13.06 -18.87
N HIS A 62 -7.24 -12.63 -18.61
CA HIS A 62 -6.44 -13.13 -17.50
C HIS A 62 -6.63 -12.28 -16.25
N PHE A 63 -6.52 -12.89 -15.07
CA PHE A 63 -6.54 -12.17 -13.80
C PHE A 63 -5.33 -11.23 -13.72
N LEU A 64 -5.59 -9.92 -13.52
CA LEU A 64 -4.57 -8.87 -13.56
C LEU A 64 -3.93 -8.59 -12.17
N GLY A 65 -4.02 -9.54 -11.25
CA GLY A 65 -3.35 -9.47 -9.96
C GLY A 65 -2.19 -10.44 -9.86
N THR A 66 -1.45 -10.37 -8.75
CA THR A 66 -0.32 -11.26 -8.48
C THR A 66 -0.80 -12.71 -8.49
N GLN A 67 -0.19 -13.53 -9.36
CA GLN A 67 -0.42 -14.97 -9.41
C GLN A 67 0.79 -15.68 -8.81
N PRO A 68 0.59 -16.68 -7.93
CA PRO A 68 1.70 -17.47 -7.42
C PRO A 68 2.32 -18.27 -8.56
N ALA A 69 3.61 -18.08 -8.80
CA ALA A 69 4.35 -18.80 -9.85
C ALA A 69 4.79 -20.22 -9.41
N GLY A 70 4.66 -20.54 -8.12
CA GLY A 70 5.13 -21.78 -7.50
C GLY A 70 4.17 -22.27 -6.43
N SER A 71 4.68 -22.96 -5.40
CA SER A 71 3.85 -23.45 -4.30
C SER A 71 3.37 -22.33 -3.38
N ASP A 72 2.26 -22.56 -2.68
CA ASP A 72 1.69 -21.61 -1.71
C ASP A 72 2.72 -21.20 -0.65
N GLY A 73 3.56 -22.14 -0.20
CA GLY A 73 4.64 -21.87 0.76
C GLY A 73 5.71 -20.94 0.20
N GLN A 74 6.07 -21.09 -1.07
CA GLN A 74 7.01 -20.17 -1.71
C GLN A 74 6.40 -18.77 -1.83
N ALA A 75 5.15 -18.67 -2.28
CA ALA A 75 4.44 -17.38 -2.39
C ALA A 75 4.36 -16.66 -1.04
N PHE A 76 4.05 -17.39 0.03
CA PHE A 76 4.02 -16.86 1.39
C PHE A 76 5.38 -16.28 1.83
N VAL A 77 6.48 -16.98 1.56
CA VAL A 77 7.83 -16.50 1.90
C VAL A 77 8.17 -15.24 1.11
N PHE A 78 7.83 -15.19 -0.19
CA PHE A 78 8.03 -13.98 -0.99
C PHE A 78 7.21 -12.80 -0.48
N GLU A 79 5.93 -13.01 -0.17
CA GLU A 79 5.06 -11.97 0.38
C GLU A 79 5.60 -11.46 1.71
N PHE A 80 6.02 -12.34 2.61
CA PHE A 80 6.64 -11.96 3.88
C PHE A 80 7.89 -11.10 3.70
N ILE A 81 8.82 -11.51 2.83
CA ILE A 81 10.07 -10.78 2.59
C ILE A 81 9.80 -9.41 1.97
N ILE A 82 8.93 -9.33 0.96
CA ILE A 82 8.60 -8.08 0.27
C ILE A 82 7.88 -7.12 1.23
N THR A 83 6.91 -7.61 2.00
CA THR A 83 6.21 -6.79 3.00
C THR A 83 7.15 -6.33 4.12
N PHE A 84 8.09 -7.17 4.55
CA PHE A 84 9.11 -6.78 5.53
C PHE A 84 9.95 -5.60 5.02
N TYR A 85 10.48 -5.67 3.79
CA TYR A 85 11.25 -4.57 3.22
C TYR A 85 10.41 -3.30 3.04
N LEU A 86 9.16 -3.45 2.57
CA LEU A 86 8.23 -2.33 2.44
C LEU A 86 8.03 -1.64 3.80
N MET A 87 7.74 -2.41 4.85
CA MET A 87 7.52 -1.85 6.18
C MET A 87 8.79 -1.26 6.79
N PHE A 88 9.95 -1.89 6.59
CA PHE A 88 11.24 -1.36 7.05
C PHE A 88 11.50 0.03 6.45
N ILE A 89 11.31 0.20 5.13
CA ILE A 89 11.47 1.48 4.45
C ILE A 89 10.43 2.50 4.95
N ILE A 90 9.15 2.12 4.99
CA ILE A 90 8.08 3.04 5.42
C ILE A 90 8.31 3.52 6.86
N SER A 91 8.67 2.62 7.78
CA SER A 91 8.92 2.99 9.17
C SER A 91 10.20 3.81 9.33
N GLY A 92 11.25 3.52 8.56
CA GLY A 92 12.46 4.35 8.50
C GLY A 92 12.15 5.77 8.05
N VAL A 93 11.45 5.92 6.92
CA VAL A 93 11.04 7.22 6.38
C VAL A 93 10.07 7.95 7.31
N ALA A 94 9.13 7.25 7.93
CA ALA A 94 8.14 7.85 8.83
C ALA A 94 8.68 8.21 10.22
N THR A 95 9.90 7.80 10.57
CA THR A 95 10.51 8.06 11.90
C THR A 95 11.71 8.99 11.81
N ASP A 96 12.16 9.33 10.61
CA ASP A 96 13.25 10.29 10.44
C ASP A 96 12.79 11.71 10.81
N ASN A 97 13.24 12.18 11.97
CA ASN A 97 12.96 13.53 12.49
C ASN A 97 13.67 14.65 11.70
N ARG A 98 14.49 14.33 10.69
CA ARG A 98 15.03 15.35 9.76
C ARG A 98 13.98 15.84 8.76
N ALA A 99 12.85 15.15 8.63
CA ALA A 99 11.70 15.57 7.83
C ALA A 99 10.73 16.44 8.64
N VAL A 100 11.21 17.55 9.23
CA VAL A 100 10.32 18.57 9.81
C VAL A 100 9.58 19.27 8.65
N SER A 101 8.31 18.92 8.49
CA SER A 101 7.19 19.76 8.00
C SER A 101 7.28 20.44 6.62
N SER A 102 8.35 20.34 5.84
CA SER A 102 8.41 20.92 4.48
C SER A 102 9.14 20.06 3.43
N ASN A 103 10.01 19.13 3.86
CA ASN A 103 10.88 18.34 2.96
C ASN A 103 10.55 16.84 2.87
N PHE A 104 9.45 16.35 3.46
CA PHE A 104 9.06 14.92 3.40
C PHE A 104 8.87 14.41 1.95
N PHE A 105 8.62 15.33 1.01
CA PHE A 105 8.46 15.04 -0.41
C PHE A 105 9.78 14.80 -1.15
N LEU A 106 10.86 15.46 -0.73
CA LEU A 106 12.09 15.56 -1.52
C LEU A 106 13.02 14.33 -1.36
N LEU A 107 12.89 13.60 -0.25
CA LEU A 107 13.73 12.43 0.07
C LEU A 107 13.30 11.14 -0.64
N ILE A 108 12.10 11.10 -1.25
CA ILE A 108 11.62 9.97 -2.06
C ILE A 108 11.87 10.19 -3.56
N THR A 109 12.36 11.38 -3.95
CA THR A 109 12.61 11.78 -5.35
C THR A 109 14.07 11.91 -5.75
N CYS A 110 15.02 11.55 -4.89
CA CYS A 110 16.44 11.42 -5.26
C CYS A 110 16.88 9.96 -5.23
#